data_AF-A0A372K3L3-F1
#
_entry.id   AF-A0A372K3L3-F1
#
_cell.length_a   1.000
_cell.length_b   1.000
_cell.length_c   1.000
_cell.angle_alpha   90.00
_cell.angle_beta   90.00
_cell.angle_gamma   90.00
#
_symmetry.space_group_name_H-M   'P 1'
#
loop_
_entity.id
_entity.type
_entity.pdbx_description
1 polymer ?
#
loop_
_entity_poly.entity_id
_entity_poly.type
_entity_poly.pdbx_seq_one_letter_code
_entity_poly.pdbx_strand_id
1 'polypeptide(L)'
;MTGRVLVPADGWFEWRLETAPEDEREENETGNGAPESQSASASVLAENESTGQMRPPTRHQTDAMFSKQPVRQPYYVRLKRDEPMYLAALSNVQGTQPQTEGMGLVIVTATADAGLIDVHDRRPLVFGPKAARRWLDPAISGAEIDDLARHAGEPAAKFRWYRVSLDVERPLVDEPRLIEALQ
;
A
#
# COMPACT_ATOMS: atom_id res chain seq x y z
N MET A 1 -23.53 26.09 -3.82
CA MET A 1 -23.82 25.18 -2.69
C MET A 1 -23.27 23.82 -3.08
N THR A 2 -22.47 23.16 -2.25
CA THR A 2 -21.89 21.83 -2.54
C THR A 2 -22.97 20.77 -2.30
N GLY A 3 -23.26 19.94 -3.29
CA GLY A 3 -24.18 18.81 -3.22
C GLY A 3 -23.49 17.54 -2.73
N ARG A 4 -24.28 16.61 -2.20
CA ARG A 4 -23.84 15.25 -1.85
C ARG A 4 -24.04 14.33 -3.04
N VAL A 5 -23.01 13.56 -3.38
CA VAL A 5 -23.02 12.60 -4.49
C VAL A 5 -22.43 11.27 -4.04
N LEU A 6 -22.56 10.25 -4.87
CA LEU A 6 -21.92 8.95 -4.69
C LEU A 6 -21.07 8.62 -5.91
N VAL A 7 -19.93 7.99 -5.69
CA VAL A 7 -19.11 7.38 -6.74
C VAL A 7 -19.23 5.86 -6.61
N PRO A 8 -19.94 5.18 -7.52
CA PRO A 8 -19.88 3.72 -7.61
C PRO A 8 -18.45 3.30 -7.95
N ALA A 9 -17.94 2.26 -7.28
CA ALA A 9 -16.61 1.73 -7.55
C ALA A 9 -16.56 0.22 -7.26
N ASP A 10 -15.60 -0.49 -7.84
CA ASP A 10 -15.35 -1.90 -7.51
C ASP A 10 -14.30 -2.07 -6.41
N GLY A 11 -13.46 -1.05 -6.22
CA GLY A 11 -12.39 -1.00 -5.23
C GLY A 11 -11.60 0.31 -5.28
N TRP A 12 -10.52 0.38 -4.52
CA TRP A 12 -9.52 1.45 -4.60
C TRP A 12 -8.12 0.87 -4.37
N PHE A 13 -7.09 1.68 -4.64
CA PHE A 13 -5.70 1.29 -4.41
C PHE A 13 -5.13 1.93 -3.14
N GLU A 14 -4.31 1.16 -2.42
CA GLU A 14 -3.52 1.63 -1.27
C GLU A 14 -2.06 1.21 -1.41
N TRP A 15 -1.14 2.08 -1.02
CA TRP A 15 0.30 1.81 -1.12
C TRP A 15 0.89 1.53 0.25
N ARG A 16 1.64 0.43 0.35
CA ARG A 16 2.47 0.11 1.51
C ARG A 16 3.94 0.27 1.20
N LEU A 17 4.71 0.77 2.17
CA LEU A 17 6.15 0.62 2.15
C LEU A 17 6.50 -0.78 2.63
N GLU A 18 7.11 -1.58 1.74
CA GLU A 18 7.59 -2.92 2.04
C GLU A 18 9.11 -2.95 1.93
N THR A 19 9.78 -3.73 2.77
CA THR A 19 11.21 -4.00 2.57
C THR A 19 11.40 -4.77 1.27
N ALA A 20 12.36 -4.35 0.45
CA ALA A 20 12.68 -5.05 -0.79
C ALA A 20 12.95 -6.55 -0.51
N PRO A 21 12.44 -7.47 -1.35
CA PRO A 21 12.79 -8.89 -1.26
C PRO A 21 14.31 -9.04 -1.28
N GLU A 22 14.83 -9.98 -0.50
CA GLU A 22 16.24 -10.33 -0.60
C GLU A 22 16.45 -10.99 -1.96
N ASP A 23 17.37 -10.44 -2.75
CA ASP A 23 17.82 -11.08 -3.98
C ASP A 23 18.37 -12.47 -3.59
N GLU A 24 17.64 -13.53 -3.90
CA GLU A 24 18.13 -14.91 -3.86
C GLU A 24 19.22 -15.07 -4.94
N ARG A 25 20.42 -14.55 -4.68
CA ARG A 25 21.60 -14.76 -5.53
C ARG A 25 22.55 -15.75 -4.88
N GLU A 26 22.48 -16.97 -5.41
CA GLU A 26 23.55 -17.98 -5.55
C GLU A 26 24.20 -18.55 -4.28
N GLU A 27 23.55 -19.53 -3.65
CA GLU A 27 24.27 -20.68 -3.08
C GLU A 27 24.31 -21.79 -4.13
N ASN A 28 25.24 -21.68 -5.07
CA ASN A 28 25.63 -22.83 -5.89
C ASN A 28 27.13 -22.82 -6.13
N GLU A 29 27.90 -22.85 -5.03
CA GLU A 29 29.33 -23.15 -5.06
C GLU A 29 29.61 -24.51 -4.40
N THR A 30 29.66 -25.52 -5.26
CA THR A 30 30.68 -26.59 -5.27
C THR A 30 31.14 -27.16 -3.91
N GLY A 31 30.32 -27.99 -3.27
CA GLY A 31 30.77 -28.87 -2.19
C GLY A 31 31.42 -30.15 -2.74
N ASN A 32 32.71 -30.10 -3.07
CA ASN A 32 33.53 -31.32 -3.24
C ASN A 32 34.79 -31.22 -2.37
N GLY A 33 35.01 -32.24 -1.52
CA GLY A 33 36.31 -32.53 -0.93
C GLY A 33 36.39 -32.42 0.60
N ALA A 34 36.32 -33.57 1.27
CA ALA A 34 37.02 -33.84 2.51
C ALA A 34 37.78 -35.18 2.32
N PRO A 35 38.73 -35.59 3.18
CA PRO A 35 39.54 -34.83 4.15
C PRO A 35 41.05 -35.12 3.99
N GLU A 36 41.94 -34.31 4.60
CA GLU A 36 43.27 -34.81 4.99
C GLU A 36 43.64 -34.36 6.40
N SER A 37 44.06 -35.37 7.17
CA SER A 37 44.64 -35.29 8.51
C SER A 37 46.15 -35.37 8.41
N GLN A 38 46.90 -34.52 9.14
CA GLN A 38 48.14 -34.90 9.82
C GLN A 38 48.66 -33.79 10.76
N SER A 39 49.27 -34.26 11.84
CA SER A 39 49.78 -33.52 13.00
C SER A 39 51.20 -32.99 12.82
N ALA A 40 51.56 -31.88 13.47
CA ALA A 40 52.85 -31.70 14.17
C ALA A 40 52.88 -30.40 14.99
N SER A 41 53.71 -30.44 16.03
CA SER A 41 53.76 -29.57 17.20
C SER A 41 54.59 -28.27 17.06
N ALA A 42 54.34 -27.38 18.04
CA ALA A 42 55.30 -26.53 18.77
C ALA A 42 55.40 -25.02 18.45
N SER A 43 54.94 -24.25 19.45
CA SER A 43 55.57 -23.08 20.11
C SER A 43 56.02 -21.86 19.30
N VAL A 44 55.50 -20.68 19.65
CA VAL A 44 56.23 -19.56 20.30
C VAL A 44 55.35 -18.31 20.29
N LEU A 45 55.30 -17.64 21.44
CA LEU A 45 54.69 -16.34 21.70
C LEU A 45 55.34 -15.24 20.88
N ALA A 46 54.54 -14.42 20.19
CA ALA A 46 54.93 -13.07 19.81
C ALA A 46 53.67 -12.19 19.73
N GLU A 47 53.51 -11.33 20.74
CA GLU A 47 52.66 -10.16 20.70
C GLU A 47 53.21 -9.21 19.62
N ASN A 48 52.33 -8.66 18.79
CA ASN A 48 52.66 -7.43 18.08
C ASN A 48 51.39 -6.61 17.83
N GLU A 49 51.28 -5.52 18.58
CA GLU A 49 50.33 -4.44 18.33
C GLU A 49 50.60 -3.83 16.95
N SER A 50 49.65 -3.99 16.02
CA SER A 50 49.67 -3.28 14.74
C SER A 50 48.56 -2.25 14.74
N THR A 51 48.98 -1.00 14.85
CA THR A 51 48.22 0.22 14.59
C THR A 51 47.33 0.04 13.36
N GLY A 52 46.03 -0.17 13.60
CA GLY A 52 45.03 -0.33 12.55
C GLY A 52 44.83 0.97 11.78
N GLN A 53 45.62 1.18 10.71
CA GLN A 53 45.20 2.04 9.62
C GLN A 53 43.93 1.43 9.02
N MET A 54 42.78 2.08 9.25
CA MET A 54 41.55 1.76 8.53
C MET A 54 41.82 1.93 7.03
N ARG A 55 41.86 0.80 6.31
CA ARG A 55 41.81 0.81 4.85
C ARG A 55 40.49 1.47 4.43
N PRO A 56 40.49 2.39 3.43
CA PRO A 56 39.24 2.89 2.89
C PRO A 56 38.41 1.72 2.35
N PRO A 57 37.08 1.75 2.53
CA PRO A 57 36.20 0.68 2.09
C PRO A 57 36.41 0.39 0.59
N THR A 58 36.58 -0.88 0.24
CA THR A 58 36.56 -1.32 -1.15
C THR A 58 35.21 -1.01 -1.79
N ARG A 59 35.15 -0.84 -3.10
CA ARG A 59 33.92 -0.49 -3.86
C ARG A 59 32.68 -1.35 -3.50
N HIS A 60 32.88 -2.62 -3.17
CA HIS A 60 31.81 -3.53 -2.70
C HIS A 60 31.26 -3.18 -1.31
N GLN A 61 32.05 -2.52 -0.47
CA GLN A 61 31.69 -2.10 0.89
C GLN A 61 30.93 -0.75 0.88
N THR A 62 31.12 0.06 -0.17
CA THR A 62 30.27 1.24 -0.45
C THR A 62 28.92 0.87 -1.06
N ASP A 63 28.83 -0.21 -1.85
CA ASP A 63 27.56 -0.68 -2.41
C ASP A 63 26.63 -1.26 -1.31
N ALA A 64 27.21 -1.87 -0.27
CA ALA A 64 26.48 -2.31 0.93
C ALA A 64 25.96 -1.16 1.82
N MET A 65 26.38 0.09 1.59
CA MET A 65 25.90 1.28 2.30
C MET A 65 24.72 1.97 1.60
N PHE A 66 24.42 1.63 0.34
CA PHE A 66 23.20 2.08 -0.33
C PHE A 66 22.03 1.19 0.07
N SER A 67 21.54 1.48 1.28
CA SER A 67 20.25 1.10 1.88
C SER A 67 19.25 0.40 0.95
N LYS A 68 18.78 -0.76 1.41
CA LYS A 68 17.55 -1.47 1.04
C LYS A 68 16.35 -0.51 1.09
N GLN A 69 16.15 0.31 0.04
CA GLN A 69 15.09 1.30 0.01
C GLN A 69 13.73 0.57 0.03
N PRO A 70 12.78 0.98 0.87
CA PRO A 70 11.47 0.36 0.90
C PRO A 70 10.74 0.60 -0.43
N VAL A 71 10.15 -0.45 -0.97
CA VAL A 71 9.34 -0.42 -2.20
C VAL A 71 7.92 -0.01 -1.84
N ARG A 72 7.32 0.89 -2.61
CA ARG A 72 5.89 1.22 -2.51
C ARG A 72 5.08 0.14 -3.23
N GLN A 73 4.64 -0.88 -2.51
CA GLN A 73 3.80 -1.93 -3.06
C GLN A 73 2.33 -1.48 -3.08
N PRO A 74 1.67 -1.39 -4.26
CA PRO A 74 0.24 -1.16 -4.33
C PRO A 74 -0.55 -2.42 -3.96
N TYR A 75 -1.67 -2.18 -3.31
CA TYR A 75 -2.69 -3.15 -2.95
C TYR A 75 -4.02 -2.69 -3.53
N TYR A 76 -4.80 -3.62 -4.06
CA TYR A 76 -6.18 -3.35 -4.42
C TYR A 76 -7.09 -3.77 -3.28
N VAL A 77 -7.96 -2.86 -2.86
CA VAL A 77 -8.92 -3.04 -1.77
C VAL A 77 -10.32 -3.07 -2.35
N ARG A 78 -11.10 -4.10 -2.00
CA ARG A 78 -12.49 -4.26 -2.45
C ARG A 78 -13.34 -4.95 -1.40
N LEU A 79 -14.66 -4.90 -1.57
CA LEU A 79 -15.56 -5.73 -0.76
C LEU A 79 -15.24 -7.22 -0.98
N LYS A 80 -15.31 -8.01 0.10
CA LYS A 80 -15.11 -9.48 0.09
C LYS A 80 -16.09 -10.17 -0.83
N ARG A 81 -17.31 -9.64 -0.89
CA ARG A 81 -18.39 -10.07 -1.76
C ARG A 81 -18.48 -9.12 -2.95
N ASP A 82 -19.03 -9.62 -4.04
CA ASP A 82 -19.30 -8.83 -5.23
C ASP A 82 -20.57 -7.99 -5.05
N GLU A 83 -20.54 -7.12 -4.04
CA GLU A 83 -21.63 -6.22 -3.67
C GLU A 83 -21.31 -4.79 -4.17
N PRO A 84 -22.33 -3.99 -4.52
CA PRO A 84 -22.12 -2.61 -4.92
C PRO A 84 -21.45 -1.79 -3.81
N MET A 85 -20.37 -1.09 -4.15
CA MET A 85 -19.62 -0.23 -3.25
C MET A 85 -19.81 1.24 -3.66
N TYR A 86 -20.25 2.10 -2.73
CA TYR A 86 -20.52 3.50 -3.01
C TYR A 86 -19.64 4.42 -2.16
N LEU A 87 -18.72 5.14 -2.79
CA LEU A 87 -17.87 6.12 -2.11
C LEU A 87 -18.67 7.41 -1.89
N ALA A 88 -18.75 7.87 -0.64
CA ALA A 88 -19.37 9.15 -0.31
C ALA A 88 -18.53 10.30 -0.86
N ALA A 89 -19.17 11.25 -1.53
CA ALA A 89 -18.50 12.40 -2.10
C ALA A 89 -19.34 13.67 -1.99
N LEU A 90 -18.65 14.80 -2.09
CA LEU A 90 -19.23 16.13 -2.18
C LEU A 90 -18.86 16.73 -3.54
N SER A 91 -19.78 17.46 -4.17
CA SER A 91 -19.56 18.04 -5.49
C SER A 91 -20.16 19.44 -5.60
N ASN A 92 -19.46 20.35 -6.26
CA ASN A 92 -20.01 21.66 -6.62
C ASN A 92 -20.62 21.66 -8.04
N VAL A 93 -20.63 20.51 -8.71
CA VAL A 93 -21.29 20.30 -10.02
C VAL A 93 -22.81 20.40 -9.86
N GLN A 94 -23.46 21.15 -10.76
CA GLN A 94 -24.89 21.41 -10.70
C GLN A 94 -25.54 21.24 -12.08
N GLY A 95 -26.67 20.53 -12.10
CA GLY A 95 -27.49 20.36 -13.30
C GLY A 95 -26.73 19.76 -14.48
N THR A 96 -27.15 20.12 -15.70
CA THR A 96 -26.57 19.63 -16.96
C THR A 96 -25.73 20.69 -17.66
N GLN A 97 -25.32 21.74 -16.96
CA GLN A 97 -24.54 22.83 -17.55
C GLN A 97 -23.11 22.38 -17.86
N PRO A 98 -22.43 23.00 -18.85
CA PRO A 98 -21.02 22.74 -19.12
C PRO A 98 -20.18 22.94 -17.87
N GLN A 99 -19.30 21.99 -17.59
CA GLN A 99 -18.40 22.05 -16.44
C GLN A 99 -17.27 23.05 -16.73
N THR A 100 -16.99 23.94 -15.79
CA THR A 100 -15.87 24.87 -15.87
C THR A 100 -14.70 24.40 -15.01
N GLU A 101 -13.53 24.97 -15.25
CA GLU A 101 -12.40 24.83 -14.33
C GLU A 101 -12.82 25.21 -12.90
N GLY A 102 -12.41 24.42 -11.91
CA GLY A 102 -12.82 24.55 -10.51
C GLY A 102 -14.12 23.81 -10.14
N MET A 103 -14.82 23.20 -11.10
CA MET A 103 -15.92 22.28 -10.83
C MET A 103 -15.41 20.84 -10.73
N GLY A 104 -15.97 20.07 -9.79
CA GLY A 104 -15.57 18.68 -9.58
C GLY A 104 -16.21 18.06 -8.35
N LEU A 105 -15.54 17.04 -7.83
CA LEU A 105 -15.95 16.34 -6.61
C LEU A 105 -14.75 16.07 -5.72
N VAL A 106 -15.04 15.83 -4.45
CA VAL A 106 -14.09 15.33 -3.46
C VAL A 106 -14.67 14.08 -2.81
N ILE A 107 -13.83 13.06 -2.63
CA ILE A 107 -14.20 11.84 -1.89
C ILE A 107 -14.07 12.11 -0.40
N VAL A 108 -15.11 11.79 0.36
CA VAL A 108 -15.10 11.87 1.83
C VAL A 108 -14.27 10.70 2.36
N THR A 109 -13.37 10.98 3.30
CA THR A 109 -12.55 9.95 3.94
C THR A 109 -12.92 9.78 5.41
N ALA A 110 -12.87 8.53 5.88
CA ALA A 110 -13.04 8.13 7.27
C ALA A 110 -11.69 7.67 7.85
N THR A 111 -11.62 7.54 9.17
CA THR A 111 -10.46 6.88 9.80
C THR A 111 -10.40 5.42 9.37
N ALA A 112 -9.21 4.90 9.09
CA ALA A 112 -9.05 3.48 8.83
C ALA A 112 -9.30 2.69 10.13
N ASP A 113 -10.18 1.69 10.08
CA ASP A 113 -10.36 0.78 11.22
C ASP A 113 -9.18 -0.20 11.26
N ALA A 114 -8.82 -0.64 12.47
CA ALA A 114 -7.78 -1.66 12.65
C ALA A 114 -8.05 -2.90 11.78
N GLY A 115 -7.00 -3.39 11.11
CA GLY A 115 -7.11 -4.56 10.24
C GLY A 115 -7.57 -4.27 8.82
N LEU A 116 -7.62 -3.02 8.37
CA LEU A 116 -7.65 -2.67 6.94
C LEU A 116 -6.30 -2.04 6.57
N ILE A 117 -5.41 -2.81 5.91
CA ILE A 117 -4.06 -2.41 5.48
C ILE A 117 -3.45 -1.40 6.46
N ASP A 118 -2.85 -1.87 7.56
CA ASP A 118 -2.35 -1.08 8.70
C ASP A 118 -1.20 -0.08 8.34
N VAL A 119 -1.41 0.81 7.38
CA VAL A 119 -0.41 1.75 6.84
C VAL A 119 -0.93 3.18 6.75
N HIS A 120 -2.24 3.42 6.69
CA HIS A 120 -2.79 4.78 6.58
C HIS A 120 -3.89 5.06 7.60
N ASP A 121 -3.93 6.30 8.09
CA ASP A 121 -4.97 6.76 9.02
C ASP A 121 -6.32 6.99 8.33
N ARG A 122 -6.39 6.93 7.00
CA ARG A 122 -7.54 7.37 6.21
C ARG A 122 -7.90 6.33 5.16
N ARG A 123 -9.21 6.13 4.97
CA ARG A 123 -9.79 5.35 3.88
C ARG A 123 -10.97 6.10 3.26
N PRO A 124 -11.37 5.79 2.02
CA PRO A 124 -12.63 6.30 1.48
C PRO A 124 -13.81 5.89 2.38
N LEU A 125 -14.74 6.82 2.64
CA LEU A 125 -15.99 6.51 3.31
C LEU A 125 -16.89 5.74 2.34
N VAL A 126 -16.96 4.43 2.54
CA VAL A 126 -17.70 3.50 1.71
C VAL A 126 -19.05 3.22 2.35
N PHE A 127 -20.14 3.37 1.60
CA PHE A 127 -21.48 2.99 2.03
C PHE A 127 -21.97 1.72 1.33
N GLY A 128 -22.73 0.91 2.07
CA GLY A 128 -23.64 -0.07 1.49
C GLY A 128 -24.91 0.60 0.93
N PRO A 129 -25.74 -0.14 0.17
CA PRO A 129 -26.86 0.44 -0.59
C PRO A 129 -27.88 1.25 0.24
N LYS A 130 -28.13 0.87 1.50
CA LYS A 130 -29.09 1.57 2.37
C LYS A 130 -28.58 2.96 2.78
N ALA A 131 -27.34 3.02 3.27
CA ALA A 131 -26.70 4.28 3.68
C ALA A 131 -26.48 5.20 2.48
N ALA A 132 -26.08 4.63 1.33
CA ALA A 132 -25.95 5.33 0.06
C ALA A 132 -27.24 6.07 -0.34
N ARG A 133 -28.40 5.40 -0.31
CA ARG A 133 -29.69 6.06 -0.60
C ARG A 133 -29.99 7.19 0.37
N ARG A 134 -29.71 6.99 1.67
CA ARG A 134 -29.96 8.00 2.68
C ARG A 134 -29.02 9.20 2.54
N TRP A 135 -27.77 8.98 2.11
CA TRP A 135 -26.81 10.04 1.77
C TRP A 135 -27.28 10.93 0.61
N LEU A 136 -28.04 10.40 -0.34
CA LEU A 136 -28.57 11.18 -1.47
C LEU A 136 -29.91 11.86 -1.17
N ASP A 137 -30.55 11.54 -0.05
CA ASP A 137 -31.85 12.09 0.29
C ASP A 137 -31.75 13.61 0.55
N PRO A 138 -32.44 14.47 -0.21
CA PRO A 138 -32.40 15.92 0.01
C PRO A 138 -33.09 16.36 1.31
N ALA A 139 -33.96 15.53 1.89
CA ALA A 139 -34.71 15.84 3.10
C ALA A 139 -34.01 15.40 4.40
N ILE A 140 -32.84 14.79 4.32
CA ILE A 140 -32.04 14.41 5.50
C ILE A 140 -31.51 15.64 6.25
N SER A 141 -31.54 15.56 7.58
CA SER A 141 -31.05 16.62 8.45
C SER A 141 -29.51 16.65 8.51
N GLY A 142 -28.92 17.81 8.81
CA GLY A 142 -27.47 17.92 9.01
C GLY A 142 -26.92 16.97 10.08
N ALA A 143 -27.63 16.82 11.20
CA ALA A 143 -27.24 15.91 12.27
C ALA A 143 -27.18 14.44 11.81
N GLU A 144 -28.09 14.02 10.92
CA GLU A 144 -28.11 12.66 10.39
C GLU A 144 -27.08 12.46 9.27
N ILE A 145 -26.75 13.50 8.51
CA ILE A 145 -25.60 13.47 7.58
C ILE A 145 -24.31 13.18 8.36
N ASP A 146 -24.13 13.90 9.46
CA ASP A 146 -22.97 13.75 10.32
C ASP A 146 -22.92 12.36 10.98
N ASP A 147 -24.07 11.82 11.40
CA ASP A 147 -24.17 10.47 11.95
C ASP A 147 -23.82 9.39 10.90
N LEU A 148 -24.38 9.51 9.69
CA LEU A 148 -24.03 8.64 8.56
C LEU A 148 -22.52 8.66 8.28
N ALA A 149 -21.94 9.86 8.21
CA ALA A 149 -20.53 10.03 7.89
C ALA A 149 -19.60 9.40 8.93
N ARG A 150 -20.02 9.32 10.19
CA ARG A 150 -19.23 8.74 11.29
C ARG A 150 -19.47 7.26 11.51
N HIS A 151 -20.70 6.77 11.30
CA HIS A 151 -21.09 5.46 11.81
C HIS A 151 -21.66 4.51 10.75
N ALA A 152 -22.04 4.99 9.56
CA ALA A 152 -22.68 4.17 8.55
C ALA A 152 -21.71 3.65 7.46
N GLY A 153 -20.43 3.97 7.56
CA GLY A 153 -19.40 3.42 6.69
C GLY A 153 -19.25 1.91 6.86
N GLU A 154 -18.99 1.20 5.77
CA GLU A 154 -18.76 -0.24 5.82
C GLU A 154 -17.51 -0.55 6.64
N PRO A 155 -17.53 -1.51 7.58
CA PRO A 155 -16.41 -1.79 8.46
C PRO A 155 -15.27 -2.51 7.73
N ALA A 156 -14.03 -2.34 8.20
CA ALA A 156 -12.84 -3.02 7.68
C ALA A 156 -13.03 -4.53 7.40
N ALA A 157 -13.74 -5.23 8.29
CA ALA A 157 -13.99 -6.66 8.20
C ALA A 157 -14.75 -7.10 6.92
N LYS A 158 -15.43 -6.19 6.23
CA LYS A 158 -16.10 -6.47 4.94
C LYS A 158 -15.18 -6.38 3.73
N PHE A 159 -13.98 -5.84 3.88
CA PHE A 159 -13.03 -5.67 2.80
C PHE A 159 -12.01 -6.80 2.76
N ARG A 160 -11.52 -7.08 1.55
CA ARG A 160 -10.32 -7.87 1.29
C ARG A 160 -9.35 -6.98 0.52
N TRP A 161 -8.08 -7.31 0.64
CA TRP A 161 -7.03 -6.66 -0.13
C TRP A 161 -5.96 -7.66 -0.51
N TYR A 162 -5.23 -7.35 -1.56
CA TYR A 162 -4.14 -8.16 -2.08
C TYR A 162 -3.18 -7.29 -2.90
N ARG A 163 -1.92 -7.74 -3.00
CA ARG A 163 -0.86 -7.08 -3.79
C ARG A 163 -1.25 -7.07 -5.26
N VAL A 164 -1.01 -5.97 -5.95
CA VAL A 164 -1.20 -5.82 -7.40
C VAL A 164 0.07 -5.30 -8.07
N SER A 165 0.10 -5.30 -9.41
CA SER A 165 1.26 -4.82 -10.17
C SER A 165 1.55 -3.33 -9.90
N LEU A 166 2.84 -2.97 -9.90
CA LEU A 166 3.31 -1.58 -9.90
C LEU A 166 2.85 -0.79 -11.14
N ASP A 167 2.37 -1.47 -12.19
CA ASP A 167 1.85 -0.81 -13.39
C ASP A 167 0.67 0.13 -13.10
N VAL A 168 -0.02 -0.02 -11.97
CA VAL A 168 -1.07 0.92 -11.54
C VAL A 168 -0.55 2.35 -11.34
N GLU A 169 0.75 2.53 -11.12
CA GLU A 169 1.37 3.86 -11.01
C GLU A 169 1.49 4.58 -12.36
N ARG A 170 1.22 3.90 -13.48
CA ARG A 170 1.32 4.45 -14.84
C ARG A 170 -0.06 4.93 -15.29
N PRO A 171 -0.36 6.24 -15.30
CA PRO A 171 -1.74 6.73 -15.51
C PRO A 171 -2.32 6.44 -16.89
N LEU A 172 -1.48 6.11 -17.87
CA LEU A 172 -1.89 5.79 -19.24
C LEU A 172 -2.15 4.29 -19.45
N VAL A 173 -1.93 3.45 -18.44
CA VAL A 173 -2.20 2.01 -18.49
C VAL A 173 -3.57 1.78 -17.85
N ASP A 174 -4.51 1.24 -18.62
CA ASP A 174 -5.88 0.94 -18.17
C ASP A 174 -6.27 -0.45 -18.66
N GLU A 175 -5.80 -1.47 -17.94
CA GLU A 175 -5.96 -2.88 -18.31
C GLU A 175 -6.59 -3.66 -17.14
N PRO A 176 -7.48 -4.63 -17.39
CA PRO A 176 -8.14 -5.40 -16.32
C PRO A 176 -7.16 -6.07 -15.33
N ARG A 177 -5.97 -6.46 -15.81
CA ARG A 177 -4.91 -7.05 -14.99
C ARG A 177 -4.41 -6.17 -13.84
N LEU A 178 -4.68 -4.87 -13.86
CA LEU A 178 -4.21 -3.93 -12.82
C LEU A 178 -4.88 -4.16 -11.46
N ILE A 179 -6.04 -4.81 -11.44
CA ILE A 179 -6.78 -5.16 -10.21
C ILE A 179 -6.69 -6.66 -9.88
N GLU A 180 -5.90 -7.42 -10.64
CA GLU A 180 -5.66 -8.84 -10.38
C GLU A 180 -4.55 -9.00 -9.34
N ALA A 181 -4.71 -10.02 -8.49
CA ALA A 181 -3.69 -10.33 -7.49
C ALA A 181 -2.40 -10.77 -8.18
N LEU A 182 -1.26 -10.25 -7.70
CA LEU A 182 0.03 -10.80 -8.08
C LEU A 182 0.09 -12.27 -7.66
N GLN A 183 0.52 -13.12 -8.59
CA GLN A 183 0.81 -14.54 -8.35
C GLN A 183 2.14 -14.72 -7.63
#